data_AF-A0A9Q3JBE7-F1
#
_entry.id   AF-A0A9Q3JBE7-F1
#
_cell.length_a   1.000
_cell.length_b   1.000
_cell.length_c   1.000
_cell.angle_alpha   90.00
_cell.angle_beta   90.00
_cell.angle_gamma   90.00
#
_symmetry.space_group_name_H-M   'P 1'
#
loop_
_entity.id
_entity.type
_entity.pdbx_description
1 polymer ?
#
loop_
_entity_poly.entity_id
_entity_poly.type
_entity_poly.pdbx_seq_one_letter_code
_entity_poly.pdbx_strand_id
1 'polypeptide(L)'
;MEVNAKHDNNPIRIKAIIKYSLGDVRLFTRTRAEAKWLLDNRATWMHVADPVFVMSPTSYPVIVHSCPTFLDFEDEICKTAFLQQNEIPKERVL
;
A
#
# COMPACT_ATOMS: atom_id res chain seq x y z
N MET A 1 -16.68 -16.30 1.42
CA MET A 1 -16.49 -15.27 2.46
C MET A 1 -16.66 -13.93 1.77
N GLU A 2 -17.63 -13.12 2.19
CA GLU A 2 -18.04 -11.90 1.48
C GLU A 2 -17.41 -10.69 2.16
N VAL A 3 -16.67 -9.87 1.41
CA VAL A 3 -16.17 -8.60 1.93
C VAL A 3 -17.36 -7.66 2.02
N ASN A 4 -17.75 -7.27 3.23
CA ASN A 4 -18.84 -6.32 3.46
C ASN A 4 -18.38 -4.87 3.17
N ALA A 5 -17.81 -4.65 1.99
CA ALA A 5 -17.28 -3.37 1.55
C ALA A 5 -18.44 -2.43 1.20
N LYS A 6 -18.75 -1.50 2.10
CA LYS A 6 -19.86 -0.56 1.94
C LYS A 6 -19.38 0.87 2.16
N HIS A 7 -19.80 1.77 1.27
CA HIS A 7 -19.69 3.21 1.46
C HIS A 7 -21.09 3.81 1.44
N ASP A 8 -21.48 4.57 2.47
CA ASP A 8 -22.84 5.10 2.66
C ASP A 8 -23.94 4.05 2.48
N ASN A 9 -23.78 2.88 3.12
CA ASN A 9 -24.62 1.69 2.98
C ASN A 9 -24.71 1.05 1.58
N ASN A 10 -24.04 1.60 0.56
CA ASN A 10 -24.00 1.03 -0.77
C ASN A 10 -22.81 0.07 -0.92
N PRO A 11 -23.00 -1.15 -1.47
CA PRO A 11 -21.90 -2.04 -1.78
C PRO A 11 -20.92 -1.40 -2.76
N ILE A 12 -19.64 -1.44 -2.41
CA ILE A 12 -18.56 -0.98 -3.29
C ILE A 12 -18.44 -1.97 -4.44
N ARG A 13 -18.52 -1.47 -5.67
CA ARG A 13 -18.41 -2.30 -6.88
C ARG A 13 -17.08 -2.04 -7.58
N ILE A 14 -16.24 -3.07 -7.62
CA ILE A 14 -15.03 -3.10 -8.44
C ILE A 14 -15.46 -3.36 -9.88
N LYS A 15 -15.15 -2.43 -10.78
CA LYS A 15 -15.48 -2.47 -12.22
C LYS A 15 -14.46 -3.24 -13.02
N ALA A 16 -13.19 -3.16 -12.63
CA ALA A 16 -12.09 -3.86 -13.27
C ALA A 16 -10.93 -4.03 -12.29
N ILE A 17 -10.11 -5.03 -12.56
CA ILE A 17 -8.89 -5.35 -11.82
C ILE A 17 -7.76 -5.53 -12.84
N ILE A 18 -6.62 -4.87 -12.61
CA ILE A 18 -5.39 -5.10 -13.36
C ILE A 18 -4.33 -5.57 -12.37
N LYS A 19 -3.70 -6.71 -12.64
CA LYS A 19 -2.53 -7.19 -11.90
C LYS A 19 -1.27 -6.94 -12.73
N TYR A 20 -0.28 -6.29 -12.15
CA TYR A 20 1.01 -6.05 -12.76
C TYR A 20 1.98 -7.20 -12.44
N SER A 21 3.01 -7.37 -13.28
CA SER A 21 4.01 -8.44 -13.15
C SER A 21 4.81 -8.39 -11.84
N LEU A 22 4.95 -7.21 -11.23
CA LEU A 22 5.65 -7.00 -9.96
C LEU A 22 4.76 -7.23 -8.72
N GLY A 23 3.53 -7.72 -8.90
CA GLY A 23 2.62 -8.05 -7.80
C GLY A 23 1.63 -6.93 -7.44
N ASP A 24 1.82 -5.73 -7.96
CA ASP A 24 0.87 -4.63 -7.76
C ASP A 24 -0.50 -4.94 -8.38
N VAL A 25 -1.56 -4.52 -7.69
CA VAL A 25 -2.93 -4.64 -8.17
C VAL A 25 -3.58 -3.26 -8.23
N ARG A 26 -4.14 -2.91 -9.38
CA ARG A 26 -4.95 -1.71 -9.58
C ARG A 26 -6.42 -2.09 -9.67
N LEU A 27 -7.21 -1.52 -8.76
CA LEU A 27 -8.67 -1.68 -8.71
C LEU A 27 -9.33 -0.44 -9.29
N PHE A 28 -10.32 -0.63 -10.16
CA PHE A 28 -11.13 0.45 -10.72
C PHE A 28 -12.51 0.44 -10.05
N THR A 29 -12.88 1.53 -9.39
CA THR A 29 -14.19 1.71 -8.75
C THR A 29 -15.06 2.68 -9.55
N ARG A 30 -16.34 2.79 -9.18
CA ARG A 30 -17.24 3.76 -9.84
C ARG A 30 -16.95 5.19 -9.40
N THR A 31 -16.57 5.38 -8.14
CA THR A 31 -16.36 6.72 -7.56
C THR A 31 -15.05 6.81 -6.78
N ARG A 32 -14.56 8.04 -6.60
CA ARG A 32 -13.38 8.33 -5.76
C ARG A 32 -13.60 7.94 -4.30
N ALA A 33 -14.83 8.08 -3.80
CA ALA A 33 -15.15 7.76 -2.42
C ALA A 33 -15.10 6.24 -2.16
N GLU A 34 -15.56 5.43 -3.11
CA GLU A 34 -15.38 3.96 -3.09
C GLU A 34 -13.90 3.56 -3.08
N ALA A 35 -13.07 4.20 -3.92
CA ALA A 35 -11.62 3.95 -3.94
C ALA A 35 -10.96 4.32 -2.61
N LYS A 36 -11.33 5.47 -2.04
CA LYS A 36 -10.83 5.91 -0.73
C LYS A 36 -11.24 4.94 0.37
N TRP A 37 -12.48 4.46 0.37
CA TRP A 37 -12.93 3.48 1.36
C TRP A 37 -12.09 2.20 1.29
N LEU A 38 -11.83 1.67 0.09
CA LEU A 38 -10.99 0.47 -0.08
C LEU A 38 -9.57 0.71 0.47
N LEU A 39 -8.99 1.88 0.23
CA LEU A 39 -7.65 2.21 0.72
C LEU A 39 -7.62 2.33 2.26
N ASP A 40 -8.58 3.05 2.85
CA ASP A 40 -8.67 3.29 4.29
C ASP A 40 -8.98 2.00 5.07
N ASN A 41 -9.72 1.08 4.44
CA ASN A 41 -10.16 -0.18 5.05
C ASN A 41 -9.36 -1.40 4.58
N ARG A 42 -8.21 -1.21 3.93
CA ARG A 42 -7.40 -2.33 3.39
C ARG A 42 -7.16 -3.47 4.39
N ALA A 43 -6.97 -3.12 5.67
CA ALA A 43 -6.82 -4.08 6.77
C ALA A 43 -7.97 -5.08 6.88
N THR A 44 -9.20 -4.64 6.63
CA THR A 44 -10.41 -5.40 6.88
C THR A 44 -10.80 -6.30 5.72
N TRP A 45 -10.22 -6.11 4.53
CA TRP A 45 -10.59 -6.89 3.34
C TRP A 45 -9.44 -7.56 2.61
N MET A 46 -8.19 -7.09 2.78
CA MET A 46 -7.05 -7.62 2.02
C MET A 46 -6.74 -9.07 2.36
N HIS A 47 -6.94 -9.50 3.62
CA HIS A 47 -6.82 -10.90 4.03
C HIS A 47 -7.82 -11.85 3.35
N VAL A 48 -8.95 -11.32 2.87
CA VAL A 48 -9.94 -12.11 2.11
C VAL A 48 -9.45 -12.33 0.67
N ALA A 49 -8.71 -11.37 0.12
CA ALA A 49 -8.11 -11.47 -1.21
C ALA A 49 -6.82 -12.30 -1.20
N ASP A 50 -6.03 -12.21 -0.12
CA ASP A 50 -4.80 -12.96 0.09
C ASP A 50 -4.66 -13.34 1.58
N PRO A 51 -4.94 -14.60 1.97
CA PRO A 51 -4.90 -15.05 3.36
C PRO A 51 -3.51 -15.02 4.01
N VAL A 52 -2.44 -15.05 3.21
CA VAL A 52 -1.06 -14.97 3.73
C VAL A 52 -0.55 -13.53 3.80
N PHE A 53 -1.36 -12.56 3.36
CA PHE A 53 -1.00 -11.15 3.39
C PHE A 53 -0.92 -10.64 4.83
N VAL A 54 0.31 -10.45 5.32
CA VAL A 54 0.58 -9.80 6.60
C VAL A 54 0.71 -8.31 6.37
N MET A 55 -0.32 -7.57 6.75
CA MET A 55 -0.26 -6.11 6.68
C MET A 55 0.48 -5.57 7.91
N SER A 56 1.69 -5.04 7.72
CA SER A 56 2.39 -4.33 8.79
C SER A 56 1.55 -3.15 9.29
N PRO A 57 1.31 -3.01 10.60
CA PRO A 57 0.59 -1.87 11.16
C PRO A 57 1.40 -0.61 10.90
N THR A 58 1.08 0.08 9.82
CA THR A 58 1.71 1.32 9.41
C THR A 58 0.63 2.38 9.40
N SER A 59 0.79 3.37 10.29
CA SER A 59 -0.20 4.43 10.46
C SER A 59 -0.39 5.22 9.16
N TYR A 60 0.68 5.43 8.36
CA TYR A 60 0.62 6.15 7.08
C TYR A 60 1.79 5.76 6.15
N PRO A 61 1.73 4.63 5.41
CA PRO A 61 2.78 4.32 4.44
C PRO A 61 2.76 5.34 3.30
N VAL A 62 3.93 5.86 2.92
CA VAL A 62 4.10 6.73 1.74
C VAL A 62 4.85 5.95 0.68
N ILE A 63 4.27 5.85 -0.52
CA ILE A 63 4.97 5.35 -1.70
C ILE A 63 5.63 6.54 -2.38
N VAL A 64 6.97 6.58 -2.37
CA VAL A 64 7.73 7.62 -3.06
C VAL A 64 7.78 7.27 -4.55
N HIS A 65 7.26 8.17 -5.39
CA HIS A 65 7.37 8.11 -6.85
C HIS A 65 8.47 9.07 -7.30
N SER A 66 9.12 8.78 -8.43
CA SER A 66 10.25 9.57 -8.96
C SER A 66 11.48 9.62 -8.05
N CYS A 67 11.75 8.52 -7.33
CA CYS A 67 13.04 8.34 -6.67
C CYS A 67 14.16 8.46 -7.72
N PRO A 68 15.29 9.15 -7.44
CA PRO A 68 16.42 9.18 -8.37
C PRO A 68 16.77 7.75 -8.79
N THR A 69 17.17 7.55 -10.03
CA THR A 69 17.60 6.22 -10.54
C THR A 69 18.74 5.60 -9.71
N PHE A 70 19.40 6.40 -8.88
CA PHE A 70 20.35 5.96 -7.86
C PHE A 70 19.75 6.20 -6.47
N LEU A 71 18.99 5.22 -5.98
CA LEU A 71 18.80 5.00 -4.55
C LEU A 71 19.09 3.51 -4.34
N ASP A 72 20.35 3.21 -4.06
CA ASP A 72 20.79 1.85 -3.79
C ASP A 72 20.75 1.61 -2.28
N PHE A 73 19.75 0.86 -1.82
CA PHE A 73 19.63 0.51 -0.40
C PHE A 73 20.56 -0.64 0.02
N GLU A 74 21.26 -1.28 -0.92
CA GLU A 74 22.37 -2.21 -0.63
C GLU A 74 23.68 -1.45 -0.37
N ASP A 75 23.79 -0.20 -0.83
CA ASP A 75 24.90 0.69 -0.46
C ASP A 75 24.66 1.30 0.93
N GLU A 76 25.42 0.83 1.91
CA GLU A 76 25.38 1.31 3.29
C GLU A 76 25.63 2.81 3.45
N ILE A 77 26.39 3.44 2.54
CA ILE A 77 26.62 4.89 2.54
C ILE A 77 25.33 5.61 2.14
N CYS A 78 24.72 5.18 1.03
CA CYS A 78 23.48 5.74 0.51
C CYS A 78 22.34 5.58 1.54
N LYS A 79 22.21 4.38 2.10
CA LYS A 79 21.25 4.05 3.16
C LYS A 79 21.45 4.92 4.40
N THR A 80 22.68 5.03 4.91
CA THR A 80 22.97 5.85 6.10
C THR A 80 22.65 7.33 5.88
N ALA A 81 23.03 7.89 4.73
CA ALA A 81 22.74 9.28 4.37
C ALA A 81 21.23 9.53 4.29
N PHE A 82 20.48 8.64 3.66
CA PHE A 82 19.03 8.73 3.55
C PHE A 82 18.35 8.68 4.93
N LEU A 83 18.75 7.76 5.80
CA LEU A 83 18.20 7.64 7.16
C LEU A 83 18.49 8.88 7.99
N GLN A 84 19.72 9.41 7.93
CA GLN A 84 20.11 10.61 8.65
C GLN A 84 19.33 11.84 8.18
N GLN A 85 19.19 12.03 6.87
CA GLN A 85 18.47 13.17 6.30
C GLN A 85 16.98 13.19 6.68
N ASN A 86 16.38 12.01 6.90
CA ASN A 86 14.96 11.86 7.22
C ASN A 86 14.71 11.54 8.71
N GLU A 87 15.73 11.62 9.56
CA GLU A 87 15.63 11.34 11.01
C GLU A 87 15.04 9.95 11.32
N ILE A 88 15.33 8.96 10.48
CA ILE A 88 14.83 7.59 10.64
C ILE A 88 15.83 6.77 11.49
N PRO A 89 15.42 6.20 12.63
CA PRO A 89 16.28 5.32 13.42
C PRO A 89 16.64 4.03 12.68
N LYS A 90 17.88 3.55 12.82
CA LYS A 90 18.39 2.36 12.11
C LYS A 90 17.58 1.09 12.43
N GLU A 91 17.11 0.96 13.67
CA GLU A 91 16.29 -0.15 14.15
C GLU A 91 14.89 -0.24 13.49
N ARG A 92 14.49 0.77 12.70
CA ARG A 92 13.22 0.78 11.97
C ARG A 92 13.34 0.36 10.51
N VAL A 93 14.53 -0.05 10.07
CA VAL A 93 14.80 -0.53 8.71
C VAL A 93 14.87 -2.05 8.75
N LEU A 94 13.98 -2.71 8.00
CA LEU A 94 13.95 -4.17 7.83
C LEU A 94 15.00 -4.63 6.82
#